data_AF-A0A964XU58-F1
#
_entry.id   AF-A0A964XU58-F1
#
_cell.length_a   1.000
_cell.length_b   1.000
_cell.length_c   1.000
_cell.angle_alpha   90.00
_cell.angle_beta   90.00
_cell.angle_gamma   90.00
#
_symmetry.space_group_name_H-M   'P 1'
#
loop_
_entity.id
_entity.type
_entity.pdbx_description
1 polymer ?
#
loop_
_entity_poly.entity_id
_entity_poly.type
_entity_poly.pdbx_seq_one_letter_code
_entity_poly.pdbx_strand_id
1 'polypeptide(L)'
;LCGSREFIARAHRWRKMVGGGMRQVGILAAAATYALDHHVHRLYEDHARMQRLARGLQGLPGIEFESPQTNILFVNLVGPTRERAAELSAYLKQQGVLANGSTRLRLVTHLDISQEDVDHAIAAFRSFLTK
;
A
#
# COMPACT_ATOMS: atom_id res chain seq x y z
N LEU A 1 11.22 5.76 -17.62
CA LEU A 1 12.43 4.93 -17.81
C LEU A 1 13.63 5.86 -17.81
N CYS A 2 14.70 5.51 -17.09
CA CYS A 2 15.98 6.23 -17.05
C CYS A 2 17.08 5.25 -17.45
N GLY A 3 18.08 5.70 -18.22
CA GLY A 3 19.14 4.84 -18.75
C GLY A 3 19.96 5.55 -19.82
N SER A 4 20.75 4.80 -20.60
CA SER A 4 21.58 5.38 -21.68
C SER A 4 20.74 6.05 -22.78
N ARG A 5 21.35 6.98 -23.52
CA ARG A 5 20.67 7.67 -24.64
C ARG A 5 20.12 6.69 -25.67
N GLU A 6 20.89 5.66 -26.02
CA GLU A 6 20.47 4.61 -26.96
C GLU A 6 19.27 3.81 -26.44
N PHE A 7 19.27 3.47 -25.15
CA PHE A 7 18.15 2.78 -24.51
C PHE A 7 16.88 3.65 -24.54
N ILE A 8 16.99 4.92 -24.16
CA ILE A 8 15.84 5.85 -24.15
C ILE A 8 15.31 6.12 -25.55
N ALA A 9 16.18 6.24 -26.57
CA ALA A 9 15.77 6.40 -27.96
C ALA A 9 14.89 5.23 -28.44
N ARG A 10 15.27 3.99 -28.10
CA ARG A 10 14.44 2.80 -28.38
C ARG A 10 13.14 2.81 -27.60
N ALA A 11 13.19 3.14 -26.31
CA ALA A 11 12.00 3.24 -25.46
C ALA A 11 10.99 4.29 -25.97
N HIS A 12 11.45 5.41 -26.51
CA HIS A 12 10.56 6.43 -27.10
C HIS A 12 9.79 5.92 -28.32
N ARG A 13 10.41 5.08 -29.17
CA ARG A 13 9.71 4.43 -30.29
C ARG A 13 8.60 3.52 -29.78
N TRP A 14 8.91 2.65 -28.82
CA TRP A 14 7.93 1.76 -28.18
C TRP A 14 6.81 2.54 -27.51
N ARG A 15 7.14 3.60 -26.74
CA ARG A 15 6.15 4.49 -26.12
C ARG A 15 5.17 5.05 -27.16
N LYS A 16 5.65 5.43 -28.35
CA LYS A 16 4.76 5.93 -29.41
C LYS A 16 3.88 4.81 -29.99
N MET A 17 4.45 3.63 -30.25
CA MET A 17 3.72 2.48 -30.80
C MET A 17 2.60 2.00 -29.87
N VAL A 18 2.83 1.96 -28.55
CA VAL A 18 1.82 1.55 -27.56
C VAL A 18 0.88 2.70 -27.14
N GLY A 19 0.92 3.85 -27.81
CA GLY A 19 0.02 4.98 -27.56
C GLY A 19 0.40 5.92 -26.41
N GLY A 20 1.53 5.71 -25.72
CA GLY A 20 2.00 6.57 -24.62
C GLY A 20 2.58 7.94 -25.04
N GLY A 21 2.47 8.31 -26.32
CA GLY A 21 2.95 9.60 -26.86
C GLY A 21 1.98 10.75 -26.61
N MET A 22 1.73 11.08 -25.35
CA MET A 22 0.78 12.11 -24.91
C MET A 22 1.20 13.53 -25.33
N ARG A 23 0.21 14.43 -25.46
CA ARG A 23 0.39 15.87 -25.67
C ARG A 23 0.11 16.61 -24.35
N GLN A 24 0.65 17.83 -24.21
CA GLN A 24 0.51 18.67 -23.01
C GLN A 24 0.81 17.96 -21.67
N VAL A 25 1.72 16.97 -21.70
CA VAL A 25 2.10 16.16 -20.54
C VAL A 25 2.81 16.95 -19.42
N GLY A 26 3.14 18.21 -19.68
CA GLY A 26 3.83 19.09 -18.73
C GLY A 26 3.13 19.21 -17.38
N ILE A 27 1.79 19.15 -17.35
CA ILE A 27 1.03 19.21 -16.08
C ILE A 27 1.34 17.97 -15.21
N LEU A 28 1.32 16.77 -15.80
CA LEU A 28 1.66 15.54 -15.08
C LEU A 28 3.15 15.49 -14.71
N ALA A 29 4.02 15.99 -15.60
CA ALA A 29 5.46 16.08 -15.32
C ALA A 29 5.76 17.03 -14.16
N ALA A 30 5.06 18.17 -14.06
CA ALA A 30 5.22 19.11 -12.95
C ALA A 30 4.84 18.48 -11.60
N ALA A 31 3.75 17.71 -11.53
CA ALA A 31 3.38 16.97 -10.33
C ALA A 31 4.44 15.93 -9.94
N ALA A 32 5.03 15.23 -10.91
CA ALA A 32 6.10 14.27 -10.67
C ALA A 32 7.39 14.95 -10.17
N THR A 33 7.78 16.08 -10.77
CA THR A 33 8.93 16.89 -10.32
C THR A 33 8.72 17.37 -8.88
N TYR A 34 7.56 17.95 -8.58
CA TYR A 34 7.24 18.37 -7.22
C TYR A 34 7.33 17.21 -6.21
N ALA A 35 6.81 16.03 -6.57
CA ALA A 35 6.91 14.85 -5.71
C ALA A 35 8.36 14.41 -5.48
N LEU A 36 9.23 14.49 -6.49
CA LEU A 36 10.65 14.18 -6.33
C LEU A 36 11.37 15.18 -5.40
N ASP A 37 11.01 16.46 -5.49
CA ASP A 37 11.64 17.52 -4.69
C ASP A 37 11.14 17.53 -3.23
N HIS A 38 9.87 17.19 -2.99
CA HIS A 38 9.23 17.38 -1.69
C HIS A 38 8.80 16.09 -0.97
N HIS A 39 8.55 14.99 -1.68
CA HIS A 39 7.91 13.80 -1.09
C HIS A 39 8.84 12.61 -0.87
N VAL A 40 10.09 12.63 -1.36
CA VAL A 40 11.02 11.50 -1.20
C VAL A 40 11.42 11.28 0.26
N HIS A 41 11.79 12.35 0.97
CA HIS A 41 12.25 12.23 2.35
C HIS A 41 11.16 11.67 3.26
N ARG A 42 9.92 12.14 3.13
CA ARG A 42 8.80 11.71 3.98
C ARG A 42 8.37 10.25 3.83
N LEU A 43 8.93 9.48 2.87
CA LEU A 43 8.66 8.03 2.77
C LEU A 43 9.01 7.29 4.07
N TYR A 44 9.93 7.82 4.88
CA TYR A 44 10.22 7.26 6.21
C TYR A 44 8.98 7.28 7.13
N GLU A 45 8.08 8.25 6.99
CA GLU A 45 6.86 8.36 7.79
C GLU A 45 5.90 7.22 7.44
N ASP A 46 5.75 6.92 6.15
CA ASP A 46 4.91 5.82 5.68
C ASP A 46 5.48 4.49 6.19
N HIS A 47 6.81 4.32 6.16
CA HIS A 47 7.47 3.15 6.76
C HIS A 47 7.23 3.05 8.28
N ALA A 48 7.32 4.17 9.01
CA ALA A 48 7.07 4.21 10.45
C ALA A 48 5.62 3.87 10.79
N ARG A 49 4.66 4.40 10.02
CA ARG A 49 3.22 4.07 10.13
C ARG A 49 2.96 2.60 9.86
N MET A 50 3.58 2.03 8.82
CA MET A 50 3.44 0.60 8.52
C MET A 50 4.05 -0.28 9.62
N GLN A 51 5.19 0.12 10.18
CA GLN A 51 5.79 -0.55 11.35
C GLN A 51 4.88 -0.49 12.59
N ARG A 52 4.22 0.64 12.83
CA ARG A 52 3.21 0.77 13.89
C ARG A 52 2.03 -0.17 13.67
N LEU A 53 1.49 -0.22 12.44
CA LEU A 53 0.43 -1.14 12.05
C LEU A 53 0.83 -2.59 12.32
N ALA A 54 1.98 -3.01 11.83
CA ALA A 54 2.51 -4.36 12.04
C ALA A 54 2.63 -4.70 13.53
N ARG A 55 3.18 -3.80 14.36
CA ARG A 55 3.26 -4.02 15.82
C ARG A 55 1.88 -4.14 16.48
N GLY A 56 0.91 -3.35 16.03
CA GLY A 56 -0.46 -3.39 16.57
C GLY A 56 -1.23 -4.67 16.21
N LEU A 57 -0.91 -5.27 15.07
CA LEU A 57 -1.48 -6.54 14.60
C LEU A 57 -0.72 -7.77 15.13
N GLN A 58 0.50 -7.60 15.64
CA GLN A 58 1.36 -8.71 16.07
C GLN A 58 0.67 -9.53 17.17
N GLY A 59 0.60 -10.84 16.97
CA GLY A 59 0.04 -11.77 17.96
C GLY A 59 -1.50 -11.80 18.01
N LEU A 60 -2.20 -11.08 17.13
CA LEU A 60 -3.64 -11.29 16.97
C LEU A 60 -3.91 -12.70 16.41
N PRO A 61 -4.96 -13.39 16.88
CA PRO A 61 -5.27 -14.74 16.43
C PRO A 61 -5.70 -14.75 14.96
N GLY A 62 -5.39 -15.85 14.26
CA GLY A 62 -5.87 -16.07 12.89
C GLY A 62 -5.13 -15.26 11.81
N ILE A 63 -4.07 -14.54 12.18
CA ILE A 63 -3.22 -13.82 11.23
C ILE A 63 -1.73 -14.09 11.46
N GLU A 64 -0.98 -14.15 10.36
CA GLU A 64 0.48 -14.32 10.36
C GLU A 64 1.11 -13.38 9.33
N PHE A 65 2.23 -12.77 9.69
CA PHE A 65 2.99 -11.92 8.79
C PHE A 65 4.44 -11.75 9.27
N GLU A 66 5.29 -11.31 8.35
CA GLU A 66 6.64 -10.87 8.65
C GLU A 66 6.67 -9.35 8.85
N SER A 67 7.64 -8.86 9.61
CA SER A 67 7.80 -7.41 9.81
C SER A 67 8.07 -6.70 8.47
N PRO A 68 7.36 -5.61 8.17
CA PRO A 68 7.45 -4.94 6.88
C PRO A 68 8.75 -4.13 6.76
N GLN A 69 9.46 -4.22 5.63
CA GLN A 69 10.67 -3.43 5.42
C GLN A 69 10.39 -1.99 4.96
N THR A 70 9.18 -1.73 4.45
CA THR A 70 8.76 -0.46 3.84
C THR A 70 7.30 -0.13 4.20
N ASN A 71 6.59 0.60 3.34
CA ASN A 71 5.19 0.99 3.50
C ASN A 71 4.18 -0.13 3.15
N ILE A 72 4.61 -1.36 2.91
CA ILE A 72 3.74 -2.49 2.50
C ILE A 72 3.84 -3.62 3.52
N LEU A 73 2.69 -4.14 3.95
CA LEU A 73 2.57 -5.34 4.78
C LEU A 73 1.65 -6.35 4.11
N PHE A 74 2.08 -7.61 4.09
CA PHE A 74 1.26 -8.73 3.67
C PHE A 74 0.85 -9.56 4.89
N VAL A 75 -0.46 -9.67 5.11
CA VAL A 75 -1.05 -10.43 6.22
C VAL A 75 -1.70 -11.69 5.68
N ASN A 76 -1.21 -12.85 6.10
CA ASN A 76 -1.81 -14.14 5.79
C ASN A 76 -2.88 -14.46 6.83
N LEU A 77 -4.08 -14.83 6.37
CA LEU A 77 -5.13 -15.35 7.21
C LEU A 77 -4.94 -16.86 7.36
N VAL A 78 -4.91 -17.33 8.61
CA VAL A 78 -4.63 -18.72 8.97
C VAL A 78 -5.74 -19.32 9.82
N GLY A 79 -5.80 -20.64 9.87
CA GLY A 79 -6.83 -21.37 10.62
C GLY A 79 -8.26 -21.00 10.18
N PRO A 80 -9.24 -20.97 11.10
CA PRO A 80 -10.63 -20.65 10.80
C PRO A 80 -10.84 -19.26 10.17
N THR A 81 -9.95 -18.31 10.48
CA THR A 81 -10.02 -16.94 9.94
C THR A 81 -9.80 -16.91 8.42
N ARG A 82 -9.10 -17.91 7.87
CA ARG A 82 -8.93 -18.06 6.41
C ARG A 82 -10.27 -18.23 5.68
N GLU A 83 -11.22 -18.96 6.28
CA GLU A 83 -12.55 -19.19 5.72
C GLU A 83 -13.42 -17.93 5.83
N ARG A 84 -13.17 -17.12 6.87
CA ARG A 84 -13.85 -15.83 7.13
C ARG A 84 -13.19 -14.64 6.39
N ALA A 85 -12.34 -14.89 5.40
CA ALA A 85 -11.62 -13.82 4.67
C ALA A 85 -12.55 -12.78 4.04
N ALA A 86 -13.67 -13.24 3.45
CA ALA A 86 -14.67 -12.35 2.85
C ALA A 86 -15.42 -11.52 3.91
N GLU A 87 -15.75 -12.12 5.06
CA GLU A 87 -16.37 -11.44 6.19
C GLU A 87 -15.45 -10.36 6.77
N LEU A 88 -14.17 -10.69 6.99
CA LEU A 88 -13.18 -9.74 7.48
C LEU A 88 -13.06 -8.54 6.52
N SER A 89 -12.95 -8.81 5.21
CA SER A 89 -12.84 -7.75 4.20
C SER A 89 -14.08 -6.86 4.16
N ALA A 90 -15.26 -7.45 4.25
CA ALA A 90 -16.52 -6.71 4.32
C ALA A 90 -16.63 -5.88 5.60
N TYR A 91 -16.23 -6.44 6.74
CA TYR A 91 -16.23 -5.76 8.03
C TYR A 91 -15.27 -4.57 8.04
N LEU A 92 -14.02 -4.77 7.61
CA LEU A 92 -13.03 -3.68 7.51
C LEU A 92 -13.56 -2.55 6.62
N LYS A 93 -14.16 -2.89 5.47
CA LYS A 93 -14.78 -1.90 4.59
C LYS A 93 -15.90 -1.11 5.27
N GLN A 94 -16.74 -1.75 6.08
CA GLN A 94 -17.77 -1.07 6.88
C GLN A 94 -17.16 -0.13 7.93
N GLN A 95 -15.97 -0.45 8.43
CA GLN A 95 -15.20 0.44 9.31
C GLN A 95 -14.39 1.50 8.55
N GLY A 96 -14.54 1.61 7.23
CA GLY A 96 -13.76 2.55 6.40
C GLY A 96 -12.32 2.11 6.10
N VAL A 97 -11.95 0.87 6.42
CA VAL A 97 -10.62 0.31 6.19
C VAL A 97 -10.65 -0.56 4.92
N LEU A 98 -9.97 -0.11 3.86
CA LEU A 98 -9.88 -0.86 2.62
C LEU A 98 -8.62 -1.74 2.61
N ALA A 99 -8.82 -3.06 2.65
CA ALA A 99 -7.76 -4.05 2.50
C ALA A 99 -8.00 -4.89 1.24
N ASN A 100 -7.01 -4.97 0.36
CA ASN A 100 -7.10 -5.77 -0.87
C ASN A 100 -6.52 -7.17 -0.65
N GLY A 101 -7.22 -8.19 -1.12
CA GLY A 101 -6.80 -9.59 -1.04
C GLY A 101 -7.93 -10.49 -0.54
N SER A 102 -7.73 -11.80 -0.63
CA SER A 102 -8.62 -12.79 -0.02
C SER A 102 -7.99 -13.32 1.26
N THR A 103 -7.30 -14.45 1.18
CA THR A 103 -6.60 -15.10 2.30
C THR A 103 -5.24 -14.47 2.59
N ARG A 104 -4.73 -13.61 1.69
CA ARG A 104 -3.53 -12.81 1.89
C ARG A 104 -3.85 -11.35 1.60
N LEU A 105 -4.00 -10.57 2.66
CA LEU A 105 -4.30 -9.15 2.59
C LEU A 105 -3.03 -8.35 2.36
N ARG A 106 -3.10 -7.34 1.48
CA ARG A 106 -2.03 -6.37 1.26
C ARG A 106 -2.48 -5.01 1.80
N LEU A 107 -1.77 -4.55 2.82
CA LEU A 107 -1.95 -3.24 3.44
C LEU A 107 -0.83 -2.33 2.96
N VAL A 108 -1.16 -1.08 2.64
CA VAL A 108 -0.22 -0.09 2.12
C VAL A 108 -0.48 1.24 2.82
N THR A 109 0.56 1.84 3.40
CA THR A 109 0.51 3.23 3.89
C THR A 109 1.05 4.17 2.82
N HIS A 110 0.54 5.40 2.79
CA HIS A 110 0.94 6.46 1.87
C HIS A 110 0.68 7.83 2.52
N LEU A 111 1.01 8.90 1.78
CA LEU A 111 0.87 10.29 2.20
C LEU A 111 -0.46 10.63 2.87
N ASP A 112 -1.56 10.06 2.36
CA ASP A 112 -2.92 10.36 2.83
C ASP A 112 -3.38 9.50 4.02
N ILE A 113 -2.50 8.66 4.56
CA ILE A 113 -2.80 7.82 5.74
C ILE A 113 -2.15 8.44 6.97
N SER A 114 -2.98 8.90 7.90
CA SER A 114 -2.56 9.45 9.19
C SER A 114 -2.18 8.36 10.21
N GLN A 115 -1.68 8.78 11.36
CA GLN A 115 -1.42 7.84 12.46
C GLN A 115 -2.73 7.35 13.09
N GLU A 116 -3.74 8.21 13.13
CA GLU A 116 -5.08 7.94 13.62
C GLU A 116 -5.77 6.86 12.76
N ASP A 117 -5.57 6.92 11.44
CA ASP A 117 -6.07 5.88 10.51
C ASP A 117 -5.42 4.52 10.78
N VAL A 118 -4.12 4.50 11.09
CA VAL A 118 -3.41 3.28 11.47
C VAL A 118 -3.98 2.70 12.77
N ASP A 119 -4.20 3.55 13.77
CA ASP A 119 -4.75 3.13 15.06
C ASP A 119 -6.18 2.60 14.93
N HIS A 120 -7.00 3.27 14.11
CA HIS A 120 -8.34 2.81 13.76
C HIS A 120 -8.33 1.46 13.05
N ALA A 121 -7.42 1.27 12.09
CA ALA A 121 -7.26 -0.01 11.40
C ALA A 121 -6.87 -1.13 12.39
N ILE A 122 -5.91 -0.90 13.30
CA ILE A 122 -5.54 -1.86 14.33
C ILE A 122 -6.76 -2.24 15.19
N ALA A 123 -7.54 -1.25 15.62
CA ALA A 123 -8.73 -1.48 16.42
C ALA A 123 -9.79 -2.31 15.68
N ALA A 124 -10.03 -2.04 14.40
CA ALA A 124 -10.95 -2.79 13.56
C ALA A 124 -10.51 -4.26 13.40
N PHE A 125 -9.24 -4.51 13.07
CA PHE A 125 -8.71 -5.87 13.00
C PHE A 125 -8.87 -6.62 14.32
N ARG A 126 -8.49 -5.98 15.44
CA ARG A 126 -8.64 -6.57 16.78
C ARG A 126 -10.09 -6.91 17.07
N SER A 127 -11.02 -5.98 16.83
CA SER A 127 -12.45 -6.19 17.10
C SER A 127 -13.06 -7.35 16.30
N PHE A 128 -12.54 -7.67 15.11
CA PHE A 128 -13.05 -8.80 14.33
C PHE A 128 -12.42 -10.13 14.76
N LEU A 129 -11.11 -10.13 15.03
CA LEU A 129 -10.33 -11.34 15.28
C LEU A 129 -10.45 -11.86 16.71
N THR A 130 -10.78 -11.01 17.67
CA THR A 130 -10.96 -11.42 19.08
C THR A 130 -12.42 -11.69 19.46
N LYS A 131 -13.33 -11.69 18.48
CA LYS A 131 -14.71 -12.16 18.63
C LYS A 131 -14.80 -13.62 18.21
#